data_AF-A0A7X1INN1-F1
#
_entry.id   AF-A0A7X1INN1-F1
#
_cell.length_a   1.000
_cell.length_b   1.000
_cell.length_c   1.000
_cell.angle_alpha   90.00
_cell.angle_beta   90.00
_cell.angle_gamma   90.00
#
_symmetry.space_group_name_H-M   'P 1'
#
loop_
_entity.id
_entity.type
_entity.pdbx_description
1 polymer ?
#
loop_
_entity_poly.entity_id
_entity_poly.type
_entity_poly.pdbx_seq_one_letter_code
_entity_poly.pdbx_strand_id
1 'polypeptide(L)' 'MNIDWAALGQVFGVSLVMTVGLVGAFTLGIVGTSPSRDGRSASAVARTGAYAAFAVCAAAVGYGIYLIVA' A
#
# COMPACT_ATOMS: atom_id res chain seq x y z
N MET A 1 0.98 6.46 38.10
CA MET A 1 1.36 6.31 36.68
C MET A 1 0.24 5.55 35.99
N ASN A 2 -0.58 6.22 35.20
CA ASN A 2 -1.64 5.56 34.42
C ASN A 2 -1.08 5.29 33.03
N ILE A 3 -0.97 4.01 32.67
CA ILE A 3 -0.63 3.63 31.30
C ILE A 3 -1.87 3.91 30.46
N ASP A 4 -1.70 4.76 29.47
CA ASP A 4 -2.75 5.11 28.54
C ASP A 4 -2.89 3.99 27.50
N TRP A 5 -3.58 2.91 27.88
CA TRP A 5 -3.80 1.72 27.05
C TRP A 5 -4.47 2.06 25.72
N ALA A 6 -5.28 3.13 25.69
CA ALA A 6 -5.88 3.66 24.48
C ALA A 6 -4.82 4.21 23.51
N ALA A 7 -3.84 4.98 24.02
CA ALA A 7 -2.75 5.50 23.21
C ALA A 7 -1.88 4.37 22.62
N LEU A 8 -1.56 3.35 23.43
CA LEU A 8 -0.81 2.18 22.95
C LEU A 8 -1.55 1.42 21.85
N GLY A 9 -2.86 1.20 22.02
CA GLY A 9 -3.69 0.57 21.00
C GLY A 9 -3.75 1.37 19.70
N GLN A 10 -3.77 2.71 19.79
CA GLN A 10 -3.86 3.59 18.63
C GLN A 10 -2.60 3.55 17.76
N VAL A 11 -1.41 3.59 18.36
CA VAL A 11 -0.13 3.49 17.63
C VAL A 11 0.02 2.11 16.97
N PHE A 12 -0.34 1.05 17.70
CA PHE A 12 -0.34 -0.31 17.14
C PHE A 12 -1.31 -0.42 15.95
N GLY A 13 -2.53 0.07 16.11
CA GLY A 13 -3.55 0.06 15.07
C GLY A 13 -3.10 0.80 13.81
N VAL A 14 -2.56 2.01 13.95
CA VAL A 14 -2.04 2.79 12.81
C VAL A 14 -0.90 2.06 12.12
N SER A 15 0.07 1.55 12.90
CA SER A 15 1.24 0.83 12.35
C SER A 15 0.81 -0.41 11.56
N LEU A 16 -0.15 -1.17 12.10
CA LEU A 16 -0.68 -2.38 11.46
C LEU A 16 -1.44 -2.03 10.18
N VAL A 17 -2.34 -1.03 10.23
CA VAL A 17 -3.10 -0.58 9.05
C VAL A 17 -2.17 -0.07 7.95
N MET A 18 -1.16 0.71 8.31
CA MET A 18 -0.20 1.23 7.33
C MET A 18 0.58 0.09 6.65
N THR A 19 1.08 -0.84 7.46
CA THR A 19 1.86 -1.99 6.96
C THR A 19 1.01 -2.85 6.02
N VAL A 20 -0.19 -3.22 6.44
CA VAL A 20 -1.12 -4.03 5.63
C VAL A 20 -1.52 -3.28 4.36
N GLY A 21 -1.78 -1.98 4.45
CA GLY A 21 -2.13 -1.15 3.29
C GLY A 21 -1.01 -1.11 2.24
N LEU A 22 0.23 -0.87 2.66
CA LEU A 22 1.39 -0.83 1.76
C LEU A 22 1.64 -2.18 1.08
N VAL A 23 1.67 -3.26 1.88
CA VAL A 23 1.89 -4.62 1.39
C VAL A 23 0.76 -5.04 0.45
N GLY A 24 -0.49 -4.72 0.80
CA GLY A 24 -1.67 -5.02 -0.01
C GLY A 24 -1.63 -4.29 -1.36
N ALA A 25 -1.35 -2.99 -1.38
CA ALA A 25 -1.23 -2.20 -2.61
C ALA A 25 -0.13 -2.74 -3.52
N PHE A 26 1.03 -3.08 -2.96
CA PHE A 26 2.15 -3.65 -3.71
C PHE A 26 1.82 -5.03 -4.29
N THR A 27 1.17 -5.89 -3.49
CA THR A 27 0.76 -7.24 -3.91
C THR A 27 -0.29 -7.16 -5.04
N LEU A 28 -1.25 -6.24 -4.94
CA LEU A 28 -2.21 -5.96 -6.01
C LEU A 28 -1.52 -5.48 -7.29
N GLY A 29 -0.51 -4.62 -7.17
CA GLY A 29 0.33 -4.21 -8.30
C GLY A 29 1.00 -5.39 -9.00
N ILE A 30 1.63 -6.29 -8.24
CA ILE A 30 2.26 -7.51 -8.79
C ILE A 30 1.23 -8.37 -9.53
N VAL A 31 0.09 -8.66 -8.91
CA VAL A 31 -0.96 -9.50 -9.53
C VAL A 31 -1.47 -8.88 -10.82
N GLY A 32 -1.67 -7.56 -10.87
CA GLY A 32 -2.11 -6.86 -12.07
C GLY A 32 -1.07 -6.80 -13.20
N THR A 33 0.23 -6.93 -12.88
CA THR A 33 1.31 -7.06 -13.87
C THR A 33 1.60 -8.49 -14.31
N SER A 34 1.07 -9.48 -13.59
CA SER A 34 1.34 -10.89 -13.87
C SER A 34 0.79 -11.30 -15.25
N PRO A 35 1.56 -12.02 -16.07
CA PRO A 35 1.07 -12.51 -17.36
C PRO A 35 -0.13 -13.43 -17.17
N SER A 36 -1.17 -13.26 -17.98
CA SER A 36 -2.33 -14.14 -17.94
C SER A 36 -1.93 -15.55 -18.38
N ARG A 37 -2.41 -16.57 -17.64
CA ARG A 37 -2.11 -17.99 -17.92
C ARG A 37 -2.56 -18.44 -19.31
N ASP A 38 -3.53 -17.74 -19.91
CA ASP A 38 -4.08 -18.07 -21.23
C ASP A 38 -3.27 -17.48 -22.40
N GLY A 39 -2.09 -16.91 -22.16
CA GLY A 39 -1.24 -16.33 -23.21
C GLY A 39 -1.79 -15.05 -23.85
N ARG A 40 -2.95 -14.56 -23.39
CA ARG A 40 -3.46 -13.23 -23.73
C ARG A 40 -2.63 -12.17 -23.03
N SER A 41 -2.12 -11.19 -23.79
CA SER A 41 -1.51 -10.00 -23.21
C SER A 41 -2.49 -9.35 -22.23
N ALA A 42 -2.02 -9.01 -21.03
CA ALA A 42 -2.80 -8.27 -20.05
C ALA A 42 -3.43 -7.03 -20.73
N SER A 43 -4.74 -6.84 -20.52
CA SER A 43 -5.46 -5.68 -21.04
C SER A 43 -4.78 -4.39 -20.57
N ALA A 44 -4.77 -3.36 -21.43
CA ALA A 44 -4.24 -2.04 -21.07
C ALA A 44 -4.83 -1.55 -19.73
N VAL A 45 -6.10 -1.86 -19.45
CA VAL A 45 -6.79 -1.50 -18.21
C VAL A 45 -6.20 -2.18 -16.96
N ALA A 46 -5.75 -3.43 -17.10
CA ALA A 46 -5.13 -4.18 -16.01
C ALA A 46 -3.72 -3.64 -15.70
N ARG A 47 -2.97 -3.27 -16.74
CA ARG A 47 -1.67 -2.62 -16.59
C ARG A 47 -1.79 -1.24 -15.96
N THR A 48 -2.72 -0.40 -16.41
CA THR A 48 -2.95 0.93 -15.82
C THR A 48 -3.39 0.82 -14.36
N GLY A 49 -4.23 -0.17 -14.02
CA GLY A 49 -4.63 -0.44 -12.64
C GLY A 49 -3.44 -0.85 -11.76
N ALA A 50 -2.54 -1.69 -12.27
CA ALA A 50 -1.32 -2.08 -11.57
C ALA A 50 -0.38 -0.89 -11.33
N TYR A 51 -0.15 -0.06 -12.35
CA TYR A 51 0.65 1.17 -12.21
C TYR A 51 0.01 2.17 -11.24
N ALA A 52 -1.32 2.28 -11.23
CA ALA A 52 -2.04 3.10 -10.26
C ALA A 52 -1.82 2.60 -8.82
N ALA A 53 -1.84 1.28 -8.58
CA ALA A 53 -1.55 0.71 -7.27
C ALA A 53 -0.11 1.00 -6.80
N PHE A 54 0.87 0.91 -7.70
CA PHE A 54 2.25 1.33 -7.41
C PHE A 54 2.35 2.83 -7.13
N ALA A 55 1.65 3.67 -7.90
CA ALA A 55 1.64 5.12 -7.70
C ALA A 55 1.02 5.51 -6.35
N VAL A 56 -0.06 4.86 -5.94
CA VAL A 56 -0.68 5.06 -4.61
C VAL A 56 0.29 4.64 -3.50
N CYS A 57 1.01 3.53 -3.67
CA CYS A 57 2.01 3.08 -2.71
C CYS A 57 3.18 4.08 -2.58
N ALA A 58 3.68 4.58 -3.71
CA ALA A 58 4.73 5.61 -3.74
C ALA A 58 4.25 6.93 -3.12
N ALA A 59 3.01 7.36 -3.39
CA ALA A 59 2.42 8.54 -2.78
C ALA A 59 2.28 8.40 -1.26
N ALA A 60 1.87 7.23 -0.77
CA ALA A 60 1.76 6.94 0.65
C ALA A 60 3.12 7.02 1.37
N VAL A 61 4.17 6.45 0.78
CA VAL A 61 5.55 6.54 1.30
C VAL A 61 6.06 7.99 1.25
N GLY A 62 5.86 8.68 0.12
CA GLY A 62 6.26 10.07 -0.05
C GLY A 62 5.57 11.00 0.96
N TYR A 63 4.29 10.76 1.24
CA TYR A 63 3.55 11.48 2.27
C TYR A 63 4.13 11.22 3.68
N GLY A 64 4.50 9.98 3.99
CA GLY A 64 5.20 9.66 5.24
C GLY A 64 6.53 10.41 5.38
N ILE A 65 7.33 10.46 4.31
CA ILE A 65 8.59 11.23 4.29
C ILE A 65 8.31 12.73 4.48
N TYR A 66 7.31 13.28 3.80
CA TYR A 66 6.91 14.67 3.94
C TYR A 66 6.56 15.03 5.39
N LEU A 67 5.77 14.21 6.08
CA LEU A 67 5.41 14.45 7.49
C LEU A 67 6.58 14.32 8.47
N ILE A 68 7.66 13.61 8.12
CA ILE A 68 8.87 13.53 8.95
C ILE A 68 9.74 14.77 8.75
N VAL A 69 9.78 15.31 7.53
CA VAL A 69 10.63 16.45 7.16
C VAL A 69 10.00 17.80 7.49
N ALA A 70 8.68 17.92 7.31
CA ALA A 70 7.91 19.13 7.57
C ALA A 70 7.57 19.29 9.06
#